data_AF-E0TCB8-F1
#
_entry.id   AF-E0TCB8-F1
#
_cell.length_a   1.000
_cell.length_b   1.000
_cell.length_c   1.000
_cell.angle_alpha   90.00
_cell.angle_beta   90.00
_cell.angle_gamma   90.00
#
_symmetry.space_group_name_H-M   'P 1'
#
loop_
_entity.id
_entity.type
_entity.pdbx_description
1 polymer ?
#
loop_
_entity_poly.entity_id
_entity_poly.type
_entity_poly.pdbx_seq_one_letter_code
_entity_poly.pdbx_strand_id
1 'polypeptide(L)'
;MKDVWGIRCLWAGGALIASHFVMGWLCLAAAASAAGPSAPAPSATASAPPDWVEARYDSLVPDLAAVLGLPTPRIDLRFDPTPAPSHLVLTAHVTADETIAVRLSGAGWHRRTPQTDRQIVANLAHELAHLWQRRLLPAPAEPRWIHEGGAEAIALSLLVDTGLWSEIDRRRADSALAERCSRALENGPLRPQFEGETADAAYGCGYVVVDWLAGRSGRSPRALYAELAATWPDPVALGTTLGAWLPAGDVATLNEFLTADWRGADPDTVVRSFRAGPSSGL
;
A
#
# COMPACT_ATOMS: atom_id res chain seq x y z
N MET A 1 0.29 31.76 -46.61
CA MET A 1 -1.01 32.20 -46.06
C MET A 1 -1.39 31.13 -45.03
N LYS A 2 -1.07 31.37 -43.74
CA LYS A 2 -2.00 31.88 -42.69
C LYS A 2 -3.00 30.78 -42.29
N ASP A 3 -3.09 30.24 -41.07
CA ASP A 3 -2.79 30.66 -39.68
C ASP A 3 -2.60 29.37 -38.83
N VAL A 4 -1.60 29.15 -37.96
CA VAL A 4 -1.31 29.67 -36.60
C VAL A 4 -2.51 29.83 -35.67
N TRP A 5 -2.74 28.86 -34.78
CA TRP A 5 -3.39 29.06 -33.48
C TRP A 5 -2.52 28.44 -32.39
N GLY A 6 -1.90 29.31 -31.59
CA GLY A 6 -1.21 28.95 -30.36
C GLY A 6 -2.14 29.17 -29.17
N ILE A 7 -2.08 28.27 -28.19
CA ILE A 7 -2.68 28.47 -26.88
C ILE A 7 -1.54 28.64 -25.88
N ARG A 8 -1.44 29.86 -25.34
CA ARG A 8 -0.64 30.20 -24.16
C ARG A 8 -1.53 30.01 -22.94
N CYS A 9 -1.09 29.23 -21.96
CA CYS A 9 -1.63 29.28 -20.61
C CYS A 9 -0.71 30.12 -19.72
N LEU A 10 -1.25 31.24 -19.26
CA LEU A 10 -0.68 32.09 -18.21
C LEU A 10 -0.83 31.40 -16.85
N TRP A 11 0.26 31.39 -16.10
CA TRP A 11 0.28 31.11 -14.67
C TRP A 11 -0.17 32.36 -13.91
N ALA A 12 -1.14 32.20 -13.00
CA ALA A 12 -1.40 33.14 -11.91
C ALA A 12 -1.70 32.33 -10.65
N GLY A 13 -0.92 32.59 -9.60
CA GLY A 13 -0.96 31.87 -8.33
C GLY A 13 -2.19 32.19 -7.48
N GLY A 14 -2.42 31.32 -6.49
CA GLY A 14 -3.41 31.52 -5.44
C GLY A 14 -3.48 30.29 -4.56
N ALA A 15 -2.85 30.36 -3.40
CA ALA A 15 -2.89 29.33 -2.37
C ALA A 15 -4.31 29.15 -1.82
N LEU A 16 -4.76 27.90 -1.70
CA LEU A 16 -5.73 27.41 -0.72
C LEU A 16 -5.56 25.88 -0.65
N ILE A 17 -4.95 25.41 0.45
CA ILE A 17 -4.81 23.98 0.76
C ILE A 17 -6.16 23.51 1.26
N ALA A 18 -6.89 22.77 0.42
CA ALA A 18 -8.06 22.01 0.79
C ALA A 18 -7.76 20.53 0.54
N SER A 19 -7.41 19.82 1.61
CA SER A 19 -7.23 18.37 1.62
C SER A 19 -8.53 17.67 1.24
N HIS A 20 -8.59 17.13 0.02
CA HIS A 20 -9.61 16.16 -0.39
C HIS A 20 -8.91 14.95 -1.00
N PHE A 21 -9.04 13.84 -0.28
CA PHE A 21 -8.67 12.48 -0.66
C PHE A 21 -9.35 12.08 -1.98
N VAL A 22 -8.57 11.69 -3.00
CA VAL A 22 -9.06 10.90 -4.16
C VAL A 22 -8.02 9.86 -4.58
N MET A 23 -8.17 8.66 -4.03
CA MET A 23 -8.34 7.38 -4.74
C MET A 23 -7.73 7.25 -6.16
N GLY A 24 -6.59 6.58 -6.26
CA GLY A 24 -6.03 6.06 -7.51
C GLY A 24 -6.31 4.57 -7.68
N TRP A 25 -7.31 4.22 -8.51
CA TRP A 25 -7.43 2.89 -9.12
C TRP A 25 -7.73 3.06 -10.63
N LEU A 26 -6.92 2.40 -11.46
CA LEU A 26 -7.03 2.35 -12.92
C LEU A 26 -8.37 1.73 -13.36
N CYS A 27 -9.06 2.39 -14.30
CA CYS A 27 -10.11 1.80 -15.12
C CYS A 27 -9.58 1.50 -16.53
N LEU A 28 -9.77 0.26 -17.01
CA LEU A 28 -9.79 -0.05 -18.45
C LEU A 28 -11.09 0.51 -19.05
N ALA A 29 -11.01 1.30 -20.12
CA ALA A 29 -12.17 1.76 -20.88
C ALA A 29 -12.41 0.86 -22.11
N ALA A 30 -13.58 0.23 -22.15
CA ALA A 30 -14.16 -0.38 -23.36
C ALA A 30 -15.10 0.63 -24.05
N ALA A 31 -15.18 0.54 -25.38
CA ALA A 31 -15.95 1.44 -26.24
C ALA A 31 -17.47 1.46 -25.91
N ALA A 32 -18.02 2.65 -25.72
CA ALA A 32 -19.44 2.86 -25.45
C ALA A 32 -20.27 2.90 -26.74
N SER A 33 -21.34 2.09 -26.80
CA SER A 33 -22.44 2.24 -27.74
C SER A 33 -23.53 3.11 -27.12
N ALA A 34 -24.08 4.06 -27.89
CA ALA A 34 -25.11 4.99 -27.44
C ALA A 34 -26.44 4.27 -27.17
N ALA A 35 -26.85 4.16 -25.90
CA ALA A 35 -28.19 3.74 -25.49
C ALA A 35 -28.95 4.93 -24.89
N GLY A 36 -30.22 5.09 -25.28
CA GLY A 36 -31.09 6.19 -24.85
C GLY A 36 -31.42 6.19 -23.34
N PRO A 37 -32.08 7.26 -22.85
CA PRO A 37 -32.35 7.45 -21.43
C PRO A 37 -33.22 6.32 -20.87
N SER A 38 -32.62 5.50 -20.01
CA SER A 38 -33.30 4.43 -19.29
C SER A 38 -34.04 5.02 -18.09
N ALA A 39 -35.25 4.52 -17.81
CA ALA A 39 -36.02 4.89 -16.62
C ALA A 39 -35.19 4.70 -15.34
N PRO A 40 -35.35 5.55 -14.30
CA PRO A 40 -34.61 5.40 -13.06
C PRO A 40 -34.90 4.02 -12.46
N ALA A 41 -33.84 3.24 -12.25
CA ALA A 41 -33.94 1.95 -11.58
C ALA A 41 -34.56 2.16 -10.18
N PRO A 42 -35.43 1.26 -9.72
CA PRO A 42 -36.01 1.36 -8.39
C PRO A 42 -34.89 1.48 -7.35
N SER A 43 -35.02 2.45 -6.44
CA SER A 43 -34.11 2.65 -5.33
C SER A 43 -34.03 1.35 -4.54
N ALA A 44 -32.90 0.64 -4.64
CA ALA A 44 -32.64 -0.55 -3.85
C ALA A 44 -32.69 -0.12 -2.38
N THR A 45 -33.70 -0.58 -1.65
CA THR A 45 -33.73 -0.51 -0.19
C THR A 45 -32.44 -1.13 0.32
N ALA A 46 -31.65 -0.36 1.07
CA ALA A 46 -30.38 -0.81 1.63
C ALA A 46 -30.61 -2.11 2.42
N SER A 47 -30.19 -3.24 1.86
CA SER A 47 -30.17 -4.52 2.55
C SER A 47 -29.27 -4.38 3.77
N ALA A 48 -29.68 -4.91 4.92
CA ALA A 48 -28.80 -5.03 6.08
C ALA A 48 -27.46 -5.66 5.65
N PRO A 49 -26.33 -5.20 6.23
CA PRO A 49 -25.04 -5.78 5.90
C PRO A 49 -25.04 -7.27 6.21
N PRO A 50 -24.36 -8.10 5.40
CA PRO A 50 -24.36 -9.53 5.62
C PRO A 50 -23.48 -9.89 6.81
N ASP A 51 -24.02 -10.72 7.70
CA ASP A 51 -23.40 -11.18 8.96
C ASP A 51 -21.98 -11.75 8.79
N TRP A 52 -21.61 -12.22 7.59
CA TRP A 52 -20.32 -12.89 7.38
C TRP A 52 -19.12 -11.93 7.47
N VAL A 53 -19.26 -10.65 7.11
CA VAL A 53 -18.13 -9.70 7.17
C VAL A 53 -17.80 -9.39 8.62
N GLU A 54 -18.80 -9.05 9.42
CA GLU A 54 -18.67 -8.82 10.87
C GLU A 54 -18.09 -10.05 11.56
N ALA A 55 -18.69 -11.23 11.35
CA ALA A 55 -18.18 -12.48 11.91
C ALA A 55 -16.74 -12.78 11.49
N ARG A 56 -16.32 -12.36 10.29
CA ARG A 56 -14.95 -12.55 9.82
C ARG A 56 -13.96 -11.66 10.56
N TYR A 57 -14.29 -10.39 10.81
CA TYR A 57 -13.46 -9.52 11.64
C TYR A 57 -13.42 -10.02 13.09
N ASP A 58 -14.58 -10.33 13.67
CA ASP A 58 -14.68 -10.79 15.07
C ASP A 58 -13.85 -12.06 15.32
N SER A 59 -13.80 -12.98 14.35
CA SER A 59 -13.01 -14.21 14.46
C SER A 59 -11.50 -14.03 14.27
N LEU A 60 -11.04 -12.95 13.64
CA LEU A 60 -9.62 -12.78 13.28
C LEU A 60 -8.88 -11.74 14.12
N VAL A 61 -9.57 -10.65 14.48
CA VAL A 61 -8.93 -9.50 15.12
C VAL A 61 -8.21 -9.89 16.43
N PRO A 62 -8.79 -10.70 17.34
CA PRO A 62 -8.09 -11.07 18.57
C PRO A 62 -6.77 -11.82 18.31
N ASP A 63 -6.79 -12.81 17.43
CA ASP A 63 -5.64 -13.68 17.15
C ASP A 63 -4.52 -12.91 16.42
N LEU A 64 -4.88 -12.10 15.42
CA LEU A 64 -3.92 -11.29 14.68
C LEU A 64 -3.30 -10.20 15.56
N ALA A 65 -4.10 -9.52 16.38
CA ALA A 65 -3.61 -8.50 17.32
C ALA A 65 -2.65 -9.11 18.34
N ALA A 66 -2.94 -10.31 18.85
CA ALA A 66 -2.09 -11.00 19.82
C ALA A 66 -0.68 -11.29 19.28
N VAL A 67 -0.54 -11.69 18.01
CA VAL A 67 0.78 -11.93 17.38
C VAL A 67 1.63 -10.65 17.30
N LEU A 68 0.97 -9.50 17.14
CA LEU A 68 1.63 -8.20 17.16
C LEU A 68 1.85 -7.64 18.58
N GLY A 69 1.35 -8.31 19.63
CA GLY A 69 1.41 -7.80 21.00
C GLY A 69 0.49 -6.60 21.24
N LEU A 70 -0.62 -6.51 20.49
CA LEU A 70 -1.63 -5.47 20.61
C LEU A 70 -2.82 -5.96 21.46
N PRO A 71 -3.50 -5.09 22.22
CA PRO A 71 -4.86 -5.38 22.66
C PRO A 71 -5.77 -5.49 21.44
N THR A 72 -6.88 -6.22 21.57
CA THR A 72 -7.89 -6.35 20.51
C THR A 72 -8.47 -4.96 20.20
N PRO A 73 -8.22 -4.39 19.01
CA PRO A 73 -8.78 -3.08 18.67
C PRO A 73 -10.27 -3.16 18.39
N ARG A 74 -10.95 -2.03 18.52
CA ARG A 74 -12.31 -1.87 17.99
C ARG A 74 -12.26 -1.77 16.46
N ILE A 75 -13.21 -2.42 15.79
CA ILE A 75 -13.44 -2.27 14.35
C ILE A 75 -14.73 -1.47 14.15
N ASP A 76 -14.68 -0.39 13.36
CA ASP A 76 -15.87 0.35 12.87
C ASP A 76 -16.10 -0.01 11.40
N LEU A 77 -17.10 -0.83 11.11
CA LEU A 77 -17.44 -1.26 9.75
C LEU A 77 -18.55 -0.37 9.16
N ARG A 78 -18.28 0.22 8.00
CA ARG A 78 -19.23 1.03 7.24
C ARG A 78 -19.48 0.43 5.86
N PHE A 79 -20.74 0.14 5.58
CA PHE A 79 -21.18 -0.42 4.31
C PHE A 79 -21.80 0.67 3.46
N ASP A 80 -21.22 0.92 2.29
CA ASP A 80 -21.73 1.89 1.33
C ASP A 80 -22.66 1.19 0.33
N PRO A 81 -23.96 1.52 0.30
CA PRO A 81 -24.92 0.91 -0.61
C PRO A 81 -24.79 1.41 -2.06
N THR A 82 -23.88 2.33 -2.35
CA THR A 82 -23.74 2.93 -3.68
C THR A 82 -23.40 1.86 -4.73
N PRO A 83 -24.21 1.71 -5.81
CA PRO A 83 -24.01 0.67 -6.82
C PRO A 83 -22.87 1.03 -7.76
N ALA A 84 -21.63 0.72 -7.36
CA ALA A 84 -20.46 0.42 -8.20
C ALA A 84 -19.22 0.29 -7.29
N PRO A 85 -18.21 -0.51 -7.65
CA PRO A 85 -18.11 -1.47 -8.76
C PRO A 85 -18.63 -2.89 -8.41
N SER A 86 -18.59 -3.86 -9.34
CA SER A 86 -19.02 -5.26 -9.09
C SER A 86 -18.12 -6.04 -8.13
N HIS A 87 -16.91 -5.53 -7.87
CA HIS A 87 -15.95 -6.10 -6.94
C HIS A 87 -16.02 -5.40 -5.58
N LEU A 88 -15.30 -5.94 -4.60
CA LEU A 88 -15.14 -5.31 -3.29
C LEU A 88 -14.15 -4.14 -3.41
N VAL A 89 -14.61 -2.95 -3.07
CA VAL A 89 -13.74 -1.81 -2.80
C VAL A 89 -13.67 -1.65 -1.30
N LEU A 90 -12.45 -1.57 -0.79
CA LEU A 90 -12.18 -1.51 0.65
C LEU A 90 -11.19 -0.38 0.88
N THR A 91 -11.54 0.52 1.78
CA THR A 91 -10.63 1.51 2.34
C THR A 91 -10.66 1.40 3.85
N ALA A 92 -9.50 1.42 4.51
CA ALA A 92 -9.44 1.43 5.96
C ALA A 92 -8.36 2.40 6.44
N HIS A 93 -8.44 2.75 7.72
CA HIS A 93 -7.43 3.53 8.42
C HIS A 93 -7.52 3.35 9.93
N VAL A 94 -6.40 3.55 10.62
CA VAL A 94 -6.34 3.59 12.09
C VAL A 94 -6.61 5.01 12.58
N THR A 95 -7.69 5.17 13.32
CA THR A 95 -8.11 6.44 13.92
C THR A 95 -7.28 6.81 15.16
N ALA A 96 -7.48 8.02 15.69
CA ALA A 96 -6.72 8.50 16.84
C ALA A 96 -6.99 7.75 18.15
N ASP A 97 -8.16 7.13 18.29
CA ASP A 97 -8.55 6.33 19.46
C ASP A 97 -8.22 4.83 19.28
N GLU A 98 -7.29 4.50 18.37
CA GLU A 98 -6.88 3.13 18.03
C GLU A 98 -8.00 2.25 17.44
N THR A 99 -9.11 2.84 16.95
CA THR A 99 -10.13 2.11 16.16
C THR A 99 -9.66 1.92 14.72
N ILE A 100 -9.84 0.72 14.17
CA ILE A 100 -9.70 0.47 12.73
C ILE A 100 -11.05 0.76 12.07
N ALA A 101 -11.12 1.85 11.31
CA ALA A 101 -12.32 2.23 10.58
C ALA A 101 -12.25 1.71 9.14
N VAL A 102 -13.17 0.81 8.77
CA VAL A 102 -13.23 0.17 7.46
C VAL A 102 -14.49 0.61 6.72
N ARG A 103 -14.32 1.07 5.48
CA ARG A 103 -15.42 1.31 4.55
C ARG A 103 -15.38 0.25 3.44
N LEU A 104 -16.49 -0.45 3.27
CA LEU A 104 -16.72 -1.42 2.22
C LEU A 104 -17.73 -0.84 1.22
N SER A 105 -17.38 -0.85 -0.06
CA SER A 105 -18.27 -0.43 -1.15
C SER A 105 -18.19 -1.40 -2.32
N GLY A 106 -19.08 -1.21 -3.30
CA GLY A 106 -19.25 -2.13 -4.42
C GLY A 106 -20.03 -3.41 -4.04
N ALA A 107 -20.18 -4.34 -4.97
CA ALA A 107 -21.03 -5.51 -4.78
C ALA A 107 -20.32 -6.69 -4.09
N GLY A 108 -19.00 -6.62 -3.92
CA GLY A 108 -18.17 -7.75 -3.48
C GLY A 108 -18.38 -8.17 -2.02
N TRP A 109 -18.85 -7.28 -1.13
CA TRP A 109 -19.10 -7.64 0.26
C TRP A 109 -20.43 -8.38 0.47
N HIS A 110 -21.35 -8.37 -0.49
CA HIS A 110 -22.63 -9.08 -0.36
C HIS A 110 -22.50 -10.61 -0.35
N ARG A 111 -21.42 -11.15 -0.92
CA ARG A 111 -21.17 -12.59 -0.96
C ARG A 111 -19.74 -12.90 -0.57
N ARG A 112 -19.57 -13.87 0.34
CA ARG A 112 -18.26 -14.40 0.65
C ARG A 112 -17.74 -15.24 -0.52
N THR A 113 -16.60 -14.85 -1.05
CA THR A 113 -15.84 -15.62 -2.05
C THR A 113 -14.40 -15.77 -1.54
N PRO A 114 -13.61 -16.72 -2.04
CA PRO A 114 -12.19 -16.82 -1.67
C PRO A 114 -11.41 -15.51 -1.93
N GLN A 115 -11.75 -14.79 -3.00
CA GLN A 115 -11.11 -13.52 -3.33
C GLN A 115 -11.47 -12.41 -2.34
N THR A 116 -12.75 -12.26 -2.00
CA THR A 116 -13.22 -11.20 -1.08
C THR A 116 -12.78 -11.47 0.36
N ASP A 117 -12.79 -12.73 0.80
CA ASP A 117 -12.26 -13.13 2.11
C ASP A 117 -10.77 -12.79 2.22
N ARG A 118 -10.00 -13.12 1.18
CA ARG A 118 -8.57 -12.82 1.11
C ARG A 118 -8.27 -11.33 1.15
N GLN A 119 -9.06 -10.51 0.47
CA GLN A 119 -8.91 -9.05 0.47
C GLN A 119 -9.21 -8.45 1.85
N ILE A 120 -10.25 -8.93 2.54
CA ILE A 120 -10.57 -8.51 3.91
C ILE A 120 -9.45 -8.90 4.88
N VAL A 121 -8.97 -10.14 4.80
CA VAL A 121 -7.89 -10.65 5.64
C VAL A 121 -6.59 -9.86 5.43
N ALA A 122 -6.24 -9.58 4.16
CA ALA A 122 -5.06 -8.78 3.84
C ALA A 122 -5.15 -7.36 4.39
N ASN A 123 -6.28 -6.68 4.17
CA ASN A 123 -6.46 -5.34 4.68
C ASN A 123 -6.45 -5.30 6.21
N LEU A 124 -7.13 -6.23 6.89
CA LEU A 124 -7.10 -6.27 8.36
C LEU A 124 -5.67 -6.41 8.89
N ALA A 125 -4.86 -7.30 8.30
CA ALA A 125 -3.45 -7.45 8.69
C ALA A 125 -2.64 -6.17 8.45
N HIS A 126 -2.92 -5.45 7.36
CA HIS A 126 -2.31 -4.15 7.05
C HIS A 126 -2.67 -3.07 8.08
N GLU A 127 -3.95 -2.92 8.42
CA GLU A 127 -4.37 -1.93 9.43
C GLU A 127 -3.87 -2.27 10.83
N LEU A 128 -3.77 -3.56 11.17
CA LEU A 128 -3.15 -4.00 12.41
C LEU A 128 -1.65 -3.68 12.44
N ALA A 129 -0.96 -3.78 11.30
CA ALA A 129 0.43 -3.34 11.19
C ALA A 129 0.54 -1.83 11.44
N HIS A 130 -0.33 -1.01 10.85
CA HIS A 130 -0.38 0.44 11.15
C HIS A 130 -0.63 0.74 12.63
N LEU A 131 -1.52 -0.01 13.27
CA LEU A 131 -1.79 0.17 14.70
C LEU A 131 -0.54 -0.16 15.54
N TRP A 132 0.19 -1.22 15.18
CA TRP A 132 1.46 -1.55 15.81
C TRP A 132 2.54 -0.48 15.58
N GLN A 133 2.70 -0.03 14.33
CA GLN A 133 3.63 1.03 13.93
C GLN A 133 3.42 2.30 14.75
N ARG A 134 2.15 2.73 14.89
CA ARG A 134 1.76 3.94 15.63
C ARG A 134 2.23 3.96 17.09
N ARG A 135 2.40 2.79 17.72
CA ARG A 135 2.88 2.67 19.11
C ARG A 135 4.38 2.85 19.24
N LEU A 136 5.12 2.69 18.15
CA LEU A 136 6.55 2.96 18.10
C LEU A 136 6.82 4.40 17.71
N LEU A 137 6.06 4.91 16.73
CA LEU A 137 6.23 6.26 16.20
C LEU A 137 4.85 6.87 15.88
N PRO A 138 4.39 7.87 16.66
CA PRO A 138 3.11 8.52 16.38
C PRO A 138 3.11 9.22 15.02
N ALA A 139 2.09 9.00 14.20
CA ALA A 139 1.91 9.67 12.90
C ALA A 139 1.60 11.19 13.04
N PRO A 140 1.91 12.03 12.02
CA PRO A 140 2.64 11.73 10.79
C PRO A 140 4.11 12.15 10.94
N ALA A 141 4.89 11.36 11.69
CA ALA A 141 6.32 11.66 11.83
C ALA A 141 7.16 11.01 10.72
N GLU A 142 6.69 9.98 10.03
CA GLU A 142 7.51 9.09 9.19
C GLU A 142 7.28 9.19 7.66
N PRO A 143 8.24 8.74 6.84
CA PRO A 143 8.09 8.67 5.39
C PRO A 143 6.99 7.69 4.99
N ARG A 144 6.19 8.05 4.00
CA ARG A 144 5.10 7.18 3.52
C ARG A 144 5.57 5.80 3.08
N TRP A 145 6.75 5.67 2.47
CA TRP A 145 7.25 4.36 2.04
C TRP A 145 7.60 3.44 3.22
N ILE A 146 8.05 3.99 4.36
CA ILE A 146 8.31 3.23 5.59
C ILE A 146 6.97 2.86 6.24
N HIS A 147 6.03 3.82 6.28
CA HIS A 147 4.68 3.62 6.80
C HIS A 147 3.93 2.51 6.04
N GLU A 148 3.64 2.75 4.76
CA GLU A 148 2.81 1.89 3.92
C GLU A 148 3.55 0.61 3.53
N GLY A 149 4.79 0.73 3.05
CA GLY A 149 5.61 -0.42 2.64
C GLY A 149 6.02 -1.31 3.81
N GLY A 150 6.30 -0.71 4.98
CA GLY A 150 6.51 -1.45 6.22
C GLY A 150 5.24 -2.17 6.68
N ALA A 151 4.08 -1.53 6.58
CA ALA A 151 2.81 -2.14 6.94
C ALA A 151 2.49 -3.34 6.04
N GLU A 152 2.72 -3.23 4.72
CA GLU A 152 2.60 -4.35 3.79
C GLU A 152 3.55 -5.51 4.15
N ALA A 153 4.82 -5.24 4.41
CA ALA A 153 5.79 -6.28 4.76
C ALA A 153 5.44 -6.98 6.09
N ILE A 154 5.01 -6.23 7.10
CA ILE A 154 4.55 -6.77 8.39
C ILE A 154 3.26 -7.58 8.19
N ALA A 155 2.30 -7.08 7.42
CA ALA A 155 1.04 -7.77 7.14
C ALA A 155 1.28 -9.12 6.44
N LEU A 156 2.14 -9.16 5.42
CA LEU A 156 2.45 -10.41 4.73
C LEU A 156 3.15 -11.43 5.64
N SER A 157 4.08 -11.00 6.50
CA SER A 157 4.66 -11.86 7.53
C SER A 157 3.59 -12.40 8.48
N LEU A 158 2.75 -11.50 9.03
CA LEU A 158 1.69 -11.85 9.97
C LEU A 158 0.73 -12.90 9.40
N LEU A 159 0.34 -12.77 8.12
CA LEU A 159 -0.58 -13.70 7.47
C LEU A 159 0.02 -15.10 7.28
N VAL A 160 1.32 -15.20 7.01
CA VAL A 160 2.02 -16.48 6.92
C VAL A 160 2.24 -17.08 8.31
N ASP A 161 2.71 -16.27 9.27
CA ASP A 161 3.00 -16.69 10.64
C ASP A 161 1.75 -17.25 11.36
N THR A 162 0.57 -16.76 10.99
CA THR A 162 -0.73 -17.21 11.53
C THR A 162 -1.36 -18.34 10.73
N GLY A 163 -0.73 -18.79 9.64
CA GLY A 163 -1.24 -19.86 8.78
C GLY A 163 -2.50 -19.47 7.98
N LEU A 164 -2.90 -18.20 7.99
CA LEU A 164 -4.01 -17.70 7.18
C LEU A 164 -3.65 -17.75 5.69
N TRP A 165 -2.39 -17.49 5.37
CA TRP A 165 -1.83 -17.55 4.02
C TRP A 165 -0.72 -18.60 3.94
N SER A 166 -0.66 -19.30 2.82
CA SER A 166 0.49 -20.14 2.48
C SER A 166 1.65 -19.30 1.92
N GLU A 167 2.84 -19.90 1.81
CA GLU A 167 3.95 -19.29 1.08
C GLU A 167 3.64 -19.03 -0.41
N ILE A 168 2.76 -19.82 -1.02
CA ILE A 168 2.28 -19.55 -2.39
C ILE A 168 1.46 -18.26 -2.41
N ASP A 169 0.64 -18.05 -1.37
CA ASP A 169 -0.18 -16.86 -1.23
C ASP A 169 0.65 -15.61 -1.02
N ARG A 170 1.69 -15.69 -0.18
CA ARG A 170 2.69 -14.63 -0.01
C ARG A 170 3.37 -14.29 -1.33
N ARG A 171 3.87 -15.28 -2.08
CA ARG A 171 4.56 -15.04 -3.37
C ARG A 171 3.66 -14.35 -4.41
N ARG A 172 2.36 -14.64 -4.41
CA ARG A 172 1.40 -13.95 -5.28
C ARG A 172 1.23 -12.49 -4.91
N ALA A 173 1.10 -12.19 -3.62
CA ALA A 173 1.03 -10.81 -3.13
C ALA A 173 2.34 -10.05 -3.37
N ASP A 174 3.48 -10.70 -3.13
CA ASP A 174 4.81 -10.19 -3.44
C ASP A 174 4.95 -9.80 -4.92
N SER A 175 4.50 -10.66 -5.83
CA SER A 175 4.52 -10.38 -7.28
C SER A 175 3.63 -9.18 -7.63
N ALA A 176 2.43 -9.11 -7.05
CA ALA A 176 1.53 -7.97 -7.27
C ALA A 176 2.14 -6.65 -6.77
N LEU A 177 2.80 -6.64 -5.60
CA LEU A 177 3.48 -5.46 -5.06
C LEU A 177 4.70 -5.06 -5.90
N ALA A 178 5.46 -6.03 -6.41
CA ALA A 178 6.55 -5.80 -7.36
C ALA A 178 6.04 -5.15 -8.65
N GLU A 179 4.92 -5.61 -9.20
CA GLU A 179 4.27 -4.97 -10.37
C GLU A 179 3.83 -3.53 -10.08
N ARG A 180 3.32 -3.23 -8.85
CA ARG A 180 3.04 -1.83 -8.47
C ARG A 180 4.32 -1.00 -8.45
N CYS A 181 5.41 -1.56 -7.94
CA CYS A 181 6.69 -0.87 -7.95
C CYS A 181 7.18 -0.61 -9.37
N SER A 182 7.07 -1.59 -10.28
CA SER A 182 7.43 -1.41 -11.70
C SER A 182 6.70 -0.20 -12.30
N ARG A 183 5.40 -0.05 -12.06
CA ARG A 183 4.63 1.12 -12.52
C ARG A 183 5.09 2.45 -11.89
N ALA A 184 5.54 2.43 -10.63
CA ALA A 184 6.08 3.63 -9.99
C ALA A 184 7.40 4.09 -10.64
N LEU A 185 8.26 3.15 -11.06
CA LEU A 185 9.54 3.45 -11.72
C LEU A 185 9.34 4.16 -13.08
N GLU A 186 8.21 3.93 -13.75
CA GLU A 186 7.85 4.63 -14.99
C GLU A 186 7.64 6.14 -14.78
N ASN A 187 7.41 6.59 -13.55
CA ASN A 187 7.20 7.99 -13.20
C ASN A 187 8.48 8.75 -12.84
N GLY A 188 9.65 8.09 -12.90
CA GLY A 188 10.96 8.68 -12.59
C GLY A 188 11.55 8.20 -11.26
N PRO A 189 12.48 8.95 -10.66
CA PRO A 189 13.13 8.57 -9.41
C PRO A 189 12.13 8.34 -8.27
N LEU A 190 12.41 7.36 -7.40
CA LEU A 190 11.50 7.00 -6.29
C LEU A 190 11.55 7.99 -5.12
N ARG A 191 12.70 8.59 -4.82
CA ARG A 191 12.85 9.47 -3.66
C ARG A 191 11.84 10.64 -3.65
N PRO A 192 11.66 11.41 -4.75
CA PRO A 192 10.61 12.44 -4.79
C PRO A 192 9.20 11.87 -4.74
N GLN A 193 8.99 10.65 -5.25
CA GLN A 193 7.69 9.98 -5.23
C GLN A 193 7.29 9.54 -3.82
N PHE A 194 8.25 9.08 -3.01
CA PHE A 194 8.04 8.72 -1.60
C PHE A 194 7.65 9.89 -0.71
N GLU A 195 8.09 11.10 -1.07
CA GLU A 195 7.70 12.35 -0.42
C GLU A 195 6.33 12.85 -0.90
N GLY A 196 5.87 12.38 -2.06
CA GLY A 196 4.58 12.71 -2.65
C GLY A 196 3.44 11.75 -2.28
N GLU A 197 2.34 11.87 -3.03
CA GLU A 197 1.11 11.11 -2.80
C GLU A 197 1.00 9.83 -3.67
N THR A 198 2.07 9.38 -4.33
CA THR A 198 2.00 8.24 -5.25
C THR A 198 1.89 6.90 -4.50
N ALA A 199 0.67 6.35 -4.46
CA ALA A 199 0.38 5.09 -3.78
C ALA A 199 1.23 3.92 -4.29
N ASP A 200 1.40 3.76 -5.61
CA ASP A 200 2.21 2.66 -6.16
C ASP A 200 3.68 2.72 -5.69
N ALA A 201 4.25 3.92 -5.49
CA ALA A 201 5.58 4.06 -4.92
C ALA A 201 5.61 3.71 -3.42
N ALA A 202 4.73 4.32 -2.62
CA ALA A 202 4.71 4.13 -1.17
C ALA A 202 4.42 2.68 -0.77
N TYR A 203 3.42 2.04 -1.39
CA TYR A 203 3.04 0.66 -1.10
C TYR A 203 3.93 -0.34 -1.84
N GLY A 204 4.01 -0.24 -3.17
CA GLY A 204 4.73 -1.21 -4.00
C GLY A 204 6.22 -1.16 -3.78
N CYS A 205 6.86 -0.02 -4.10
CA CYS A 205 8.30 0.11 -3.93
C CYS A 205 8.74 0.18 -2.47
N GLY A 206 7.93 0.76 -1.58
CA GLY A 206 8.18 0.69 -0.14
C GLY A 206 8.28 -0.75 0.36
N TYR A 207 7.32 -1.61 0.00
CA TYR A 207 7.38 -3.03 0.32
C TYR A 207 8.62 -3.71 -0.29
N VAL A 208 8.91 -3.48 -1.57
CA VAL A 208 10.08 -4.07 -2.25
C VAL A 208 11.39 -3.72 -1.52
N VAL A 209 11.53 -2.48 -1.05
CA VAL A 209 12.69 -2.05 -0.27
C VAL A 209 12.74 -2.73 1.10
N VAL A 210 11.61 -2.77 1.83
CA VAL A 210 11.57 -3.40 3.17
C VAL A 210 11.83 -4.90 3.11
N ASP A 211 11.24 -5.61 2.15
CA ASP A 211 11.48 -7.05 1.94
C ASP A 211 12.94 -7.32 1.54
N TRP A 212 13.51 -6.50 0.66
CA TRP A 212 14.93 -6.60 0.31
C TRP A 212 15.85 -6.36 1.53
N LEU A 213 15.56 -5.34 2.34
CA LEU A 213 16.29 -5.08 3.59
C LEU A 213 16.19 -6.26 4.54
N ALA A 214 15.02 -6.89 4.65
CA ALA A 214 14.80 -8.05 5.52
C ALA A 214 15.68 -9.23 5.08
N GLY A 215 15.67 -9.53 3.78
CA GLY A 215 16.48 -10.59 3.19
C GLY A 215 17.99 -10.35 3.36
N ARG A 216 18.47 -9.11 3.18
CA ARG A 216 19.89 -8.78 3.28
C ARG A 216 20.42 -8.70 4.71
N SER A 217 19.60 -8.20 5.63
CA SER A 217 20.01 -7.98 7.02
C SER A 217 19.67 -9.15 7.97
N GLY A 218 18.88 -10.13 7.50
CA GLY A 218 18.36 -11.23 8.33
C GLY A 218 17.34 -10.80 9.38
N ARG A 219 16.79 -9.58 9.28
CA ARG A 219 15.81 -9.01 10.22
C ARG A 219 14.39 -9.32 9.77
N SER A 220 13.48 -9.41 10.73
CA SER A 220 12.05 -9.43 10.43
C SER A 220 11.57 -8.03 9.99
N PRO A 221 10.47 -7.93 9.23
CA PRO A 221 9.87 -6.65 8.87
C PRO A 221 9.56 -5.75 10.09
N ARG A 222 9.12 -6.35 11.20
CA ARG A 222 8.89 -5.61 12.46
C ARG A 222 10.18 -5.04 13.05
N ALA A 223 11.25 -5.84 13.12
CA ALA A 223 12.52 -5.35 13.66
C ALA A 223 13.08 -4.20 12.81
N LEU A 224 13.03 -4.35 11.47
CA LEU A 224 13.43 -3.28 10.55
C LEU A 224 12.64 -2.01 10.77
N TYR A 225 11.31 -2.10 10.81
CA TYR A 225 10.48 -0.92 11.02
C TYR A 225 10.82 -0.23 12.35
N ALA A 226 10.95 -0.98 13.44
CA ALA A 226 11.27 -0.40 14.75
C ALA A 226 12.62 0.33 14.77
N GLU A 227 13.66 -0.25 14.17
CA GLU A 227 14.98 0.38 14.09
C GLU A 227 14.97 1.59 13.12
N LEU A 228 14.30 1.50 11.97
CA LEU A 228 14.13 2.61 11.03
C LEU A 228 13.39 3.79 11.70
N ALA A 229 12.26 3.50 12.36
CA ALA A 229 11.44 4.48 13.06
C ALA A 229 12.23 5.20 14.18
N ALA A 230 13.11 4.50 14.89
CA ALA A 230 13.95 5.09 15.93
C ALA A 230 15.01 6.08 15.40
N THR A 231 15.35 5.99 14.11
CA THR A 231 16.39 6.83 13.47
C THR A 231 15.80 8.01 12.69
N TRP A 232 14.51 7.97 12.41
CA TRP A 232 13.81 9.02 11.66
C TRP A 232 13.51 10.24 12.55
N PRO A 233 13.57 11.51 12.03
CA PRO A 233 13.85 11.94 10.66
C PRO A 233 15.32 12.19 10.33
N ASP A 234 16.28 11.75 11.16
CA ASP A 234 17.69 12.06 10.95
C ASP A 234 18.30 11.23 9.80
N PRO A 235 18.61 11.84 8.63
CA PRO A 235 19.16 11.11 7.50
C PRO A 235 20.56 10.54 7.77
N VAL A 236 21.32 11.14 8.69
CA VAL A 236 22.65 10.64 9.09
C VAL A 236 22.49 9.41 9.96
N ALA A 237 21.56 9.43 10.92
CA ALA A 237 21.26 8.27 11.75
C ALA A 237 20.70 7.11 10.91
N LEU A 238 19.81 7.41 9.96
CA LEU A 238 19.29 6.43 9.01
C LEU A 238 20.41 5.81 8.15
N GLY A 239 21.27 6.65 7.56
CA GLY A 239 22.41 6.17 6.77
C GLY A 239 23.40 5.33 7.58
N THR A 240 23.67 5.72 8.83
CA THR A 240 24.53 4.96 9.76
C THR A 240 23.93 3.59 10.07
N THR A 241 22.62 3.56 10.34
CA THR A 241 21.88 2.34 10.64
C THR A 241 21.88 1.37 9.46
N LEU A 242 21.58 1.87 8.25
CA LEU A 242 21.66 1.07 7.02
C LEU A 242 23.08 0.56 6.75
N GLY A 243 24.11 1.39 6.98
CA GLY A 243 25.52 0.99 6.84
C GLY A 243 25.98 -0.04 7.87
N ALA A 244 25.32 -0.13 9.02
CA ALA A 244 25.57 -1.18 10.01
C ALA A 244 24.91 -2.51 9.63
N TRP A 245 23.85 -2.49 8.82
CA TRP A 245 23.13 -3.69 8.38
C TRP A 245 23.64 -4.28 7.08
N LEU A 246 24.13 -3.42 6.19
CA LEU A 246 24.37 -3.75 4.80
C LEU A 246 25.84 -3.58 4.44
N PRO A 247 26.40 -4.47 3.61
CA PRO A 247 27.65 -4.22 2.91
C PRO A 247 27.61 -2.90 2.12
N ALA A 248 28.76 -2.25 1.92
CA ALA A 248 28.82 -0.99 1.17
C ALA A 248 28.24 -1.09 -0.25
N GLY A 249 28.39 -2.23 -0.92
CA GLY A 249 27.79 -2.49 -2.24
C GLY A 249 26.26 -2.49 -2.20
N ASP A 250 25.67 -3.06 -1.15
CA ASP A 250 24.22 -3.09 -0.95
C ASP A 250 23.67 -1.68 -0.66
N VAL A 251 24.38 -0.87 0.13
CA VAL A 251 24.03 0.54 0.35
C VAL A 251 24.05 1.32 -0.97
N ALA A 252 25.04 1.08 -1.83
CA ALA A 252 25.10 1.71 -3.15
C ALA A 252 23.93 1.29 -4.04
N THR A 253 23.61 -0.01 -4.10
CA THR A 253 22.45 -0.53 -4.83
C THR A 253 21.13 0.06 -4.34
N LEU A 254 20.93 0.16 -3.03
CA LEU A 254 19.75 0.81 -2.46
C LEU A 254 19.68 2.28 -2.88
N ASN A 255 20.77 3.03 -2.75
CA ASN A 255 20.78 4.44 -3.12
C ASN A 255 20.52 4.64 -4.63
N GLU A 256 21.10 3.81 -5.49
CA GLU A 256 20.84 3.83 -6.94
C GLU A 256 19.36 3.57 -7.23
N PHE A 257 18.78 2.50 -6.67
CA PHE A 257 17.36 2.16 -6.85
C PHE A 257 16.44 3.34 -6.48
N LEU A 258 16.75 4.04 -5.39
CA LEU A 258 15.95 5.15 -4.89
C LEU A 258 16.12 6.46 -5.69
N THR A 259 17.25 6.67 -6.36
CA THR A 259 17.62 7.99 -6.93
C THR A 259 17.77 8.04 -8.44
N ALA A 260 18.07 6.91 -9.07
CA ALA A 260 18.21 6.86 -10.52
C ALA A 260 16.85 7.14 -11.20
N ASP A 261 16.94 7.75 -12.38
CA ASP A 261 15.79 7.93 -13.26
C ASP A 261 15.66 6.70 -14.15
N TRP A 262 14.69 5.85 -13.83
CA TRP A 262 14.46 4.57 -14.51
C TRP A 262 13.57 4.70 -15.75
N ARG A 263 13.18 5.92 -16.14
CA ARG A 263 12.38 6.14 -17.35
C ARG A 263 13.12 5.66 -18.58
N GLY A 264 12.50 4.74 -19.32
CA GLY A 264 13.05 4.12 -20.52
C GLY A 264 13.84 2.83 -20.27
N ALA A 265 14.06 2.44 -19.00
CA ALA A 265 14.46 1.08 -18.66
C ALA A 265 13.23 0.14 -18.65
N ASP A 266 13.46 -1.16 -18.72
CA ASP A 266 12.43 -2.16 -18.44
C ASP A 266 12.23 -2.27 -16.91
N PRO A 267 11.10 -1.79 -16.35
CA PRO A 267 10.94 -1.66 -14.90
C PRO A 267 10.94 -3.01 -14.18
N ASP A 268 10.45 -4.08 -14.83
CA ASP A 268 10.47 -5.42 -14.24
C ASP A 268 11.90 -5.95 -14.10
N THR A 269 12.76 -5.64 -15.07
CA THR A 269 14.19 -5.97 -14.99
C THR A 269 14.89 -5.15 -13.91
N VAL A 270 14.51 -3.87 -13.70
CA VAL A 270 15.05 -3.04 -12.61
C VAL A 270 14.68 -3.64 -11.24
N VAL A 271 13.39 -3.92 -10.99
CA VAL A 271 12.93 -4.50 -9.71
C VAL A 271 13.60 -5.86 -9.45
N ARG A 272 13.70 -6.71 -10.47
CA ARG A 272 14.36 -8.02 -10.36
C ARG A 272 15.85 -7.89 -10.05
N SER A 273 16.54 -6.95 -10.71
CA SER A 273 17.97 -6.71 -10.50
C SER A 273 18.24 -6.13 -9.11
N PHE A 274 17.41 -5.19 -8.66
CA PHE A 274 17.47 -4.67 -7.29
C PHE A 274 17.33 -5.79 -6.26
N ARG A 275 16.34 -6.68 -6.43
CA ARG A 275 16.11 -7.82 -5.53
C ARG A 275 17.26 -8.83 -5.51
N ALA A 276 17.87 -9.09 -6.66
CA ALA A 276 19.09 -9.90 -6.74
C ALA A 276 20.27 -9.23 -6.00
N GLY A 277 20.27 -7.90 -5.98
CA GLY A 277 21.32 -7.01 -5.46
C GLY A 277 22.63 -7.12 -6.25
N PRO A 278 23.76 -6.62 -5.73
CA PRO A 278 25.00 -6.60 -6.48
C PRO A 278 25.36 -8.03 -6.86
N SER A 279 25.61 -8.25 -8.16
CA SER A 279 26.22 -9.49 -8.62
C SER A 279 27.52 -9.63 -7.86
N SER A 280 27.60 -10.65 -7.01
CA SER A 280 28.83 -11.07 -6.37
C SER A 280 29.76 -11.53 -7.48
N GLY A 281 30.45 -10.57 -8.10
CA GLY A 281 31.53 -10.83 -9.03
C GLY A 281 32.53 -11.70 -8.31
N LEU A 282 32.49 -12.99 -8.63
CA LEU A 282 33.59 -13.93 -8.37
C LEU A 282 34.82 -13.49 -9.15
#